data_AF-A0A561U632-F1
#
_entry.id   AF-A0A561U632-F1
#
_cell.length_a   1.000
_cell.length_b   1.000
_cell.length_c   1.000
_cell.angle_alpha   90.00
_cell.angle_beta   90.00
_cell.angle_gamma   90.00
#
_symmetry.space_group_name_H-M   'P 1'
#
loop_
_entity.id
_entity.type
_entity.pdbx_description
1 polymer ?
#
loop_
_entity_poly.entity_id
_entity_poly.type
_entity_poly.pdbx_seq_one_letter_code
_entity_poly.pdbx_strand_id
1 'polypeptide(L)'
;MVNIEVRDAYVDFPIFDAKTRSLKKKVFGKVGGKIGTDAKVPVIEALRGVTLSLRDGDRVALVGHNGAGKSTLLRLLSGIYEPTRGTARIRGKVAPVFDLGVGMDPEVSGHENIVIRGLFLGMTRKQMQERADDIADFTELGDYLHMPLRTYSAGMRVRLALGVVTTIDPEILILDEGLGAVDAAFIAKARQRMVDLVERSGMLVFASHSDELLLELCTKAIWMDEGSIRMTGDVRDVLAAYKGHPITWAASGNAARPRLGGVMEIWVNPQCSKCRSAVGELDAVGAGYTVRRYLEDPPSVAELEAVLERLGLEPWDIARTGEAVAKELGLRELPKDSAHRADWLRLMSENPKLIQRPIITASEGTTVVGRDAESVSRVIDAEKNA
;
A
#
# COMPACT_ATOMS: atom_id res chain seq x y z
N MET A 1 21.75 20.04 0.52
CA MET A 1 20.36 20.25 0.94
C MET A 1 19.47 20.11 -0.28
N VAL A 2 18.60 19.12 -0.24
CA VAL A 2 17.64 18.84 -1.31
C VAL A 2 16.43 19.78 -1.24
N ASN A 3 15.83 20.11 -2.37
CA ASN A 3 14.66 20.98 -2.43
C ASN A 3 13.82 20.70 -3.69
N ILE A 4 12.50 20.73 -3.53
CA ILE A 4 11.54 20.70 -4.63
C ILE A 4 10.62 21.91 -4.49
N GLU A 5 10.59 22.77 -5.50
CA GLU A 5 9.67 23.89 -5.59
C GLU A 5 8.79 23.75 -6.84
N VAL A 6 7.48 23.67 -6.64
CA VAL A 6 6.48 23.69 -7.71
C VAL A 6 5.60 24.91 -7.50
N ARG A 7 5.40 25.71 -8.55
CA ARG A 7 4.58 26.93 -8.51
C ARG A 7 3.60 26.95 -9.66
N ASP A 8 2.32 26.97 -9.32
CA ASP A 8 1.16 27.03 -10.23
C ASP A 8 1.29 26.07 -11.41
N ALA A 9 1.72 24.83 -11.14
CA ALA A 9 2.04 23.85 -12.17
C ALA A 9 0.79 23.12 -12.69
N TYR A 10 0.73 22.96 -14.02
CA TYR A 10 -0.30 22.19 -14.71
C TYR A 10 0.37 21.08 -15.52
N VAL A 11 -0.28 19.92 -15.62
CA VAL A 11 0.15 18.82 -16.49
C VAL A 11 -1.06 18.37 -17.31
N ASP A 12 -0.99 18.64 -18.60
CA ASP A 12 -2.10 18.48 -19.54
C ASP A 12 -1.76 17.39 -20.57
N PHE A 13 -2.68 16.45 -20.78
CA PHE A 13 -2.55 15.36 -21.76
C PHE A 13 -3.53 15.56 -22.93
N PRO A 14 -3.06 16.00 -24.11
CA PRO A 14 -3.90 16.08 -25.29
C PRO A 14 -4.23 14.68 -25.83
N ILE A 15 -5.51 14.41 -26.06
CA ILE A 15 -6.01 13.12 -26.55
C ILE A 15 -6.20 13.19 -28.06
N PHE A 16 -5.25 12.59 -28.79
CA PHE A 16 -5.28 12.52 -30.24
C PHE A 16 -5.95 11.23 -30.72
N ASP A 17 -7.14 11.33 -31.31
CA ASP A 17 -7.79 10.21 -32.03
C ASP A 17 -7.21 10.03 -33.45
N ALA A 18 -7.39 8.86 -34.07
CA ALA A 18 -7.01 8.54 -35.44
C ALA A 18 -7.52 9.57 -36.47
N LYS A 19 -8.68 10.21 -36.22
CA LYS A 19 -9.21 11.31 -37.05
C LYS A 19 -8.40 12.62 -36.93
N THR A 20 -7.72 12.85 -35.81
CA THR A 20 -6.90 14.04 -35.55
C THR A 20 -5.45 13.90 -36.04
N ARG A 21 -4.94 12.66 -36.20
CA ARG A 21 -3.58 12.36 -36.70
C ARG A 21 -3.44 12.34 -38.23
N SER A 22 -4.51 12.63 -38.99
CA SER A 22 -4.45 12.54 -40.45
C SER A 22 -3.53 13.60 -41.05
N LEU A 23 -2.34 13.17 -41.50
CA LEU A 23 -1.39 13.94 -42.32
C LEU A 23 -2.06 14.58 -43.56
N LYS A 24 -3.22 14.06 -44.00
CA LYS A 24 -4.00 14.64 -45.10
C LYS A 24 -4.43 16.09 -44.80
N LYS A 25 -4.65 16.48 -43.54
CA LYS A 25 -4.99 17.88 -43.20
C LYS A 25 -3.82 18.87 -43.30
N LYS A 26 -2.56 18.43 -43.17
CA LYS A 26 -1.38 19.31 -43.31
C LYS A 26 -1.04 19.64 -44.76
N VAL A 27 -1.49 18.83 -45.73
CA VAL A 27 -1.19 19.04 -47.16
C VAL A 27 -2.22 19.96 -47.85
N PHE A 28 -3.45 20.06 -47.33
CA PHE A 28 -4.51 20.91 -47.90
C PHE A 28 -4.38 22.41 -47.57
N GLY A 29 -3.38 22.83 -46.80
CA GLY A 29 -3.18 24.24 -46.41
C GLY A 29 -2.33 25.10 -47.36
N LYS A 30 -1.89 24.55 -48.51
CA LYS A 30 -1.02 25.26 -49.47
C LYS A 30 -1.74 25.79 -50.73
N VAL A 31 -3.04 25.61 -50.86
CA VAL A 31 -3.84 26.20 -51.95
C VAL A 31 -4.93 27.05 -51.32
N GLY A 32 -5.02 28.32 -51.73
CA GLY A 32 -5.65 29.40 -50.98
C GLY A 32 -7.06 29.12 -50.46
N GLY A 33 -7.23 29.28 -49.15
CA GLY A 33 -8.52 29.22 -48.46
C GLY A 33 -8.33 28.98 -46.97
N LYS A 34 -8.81 29.88 -46.12
CA LYS A 34 -8.86 29.68 -44.66
C LYS A 34 -9.84 28.55 -44.34
N ILE A 35 -9.35 27.32 -44.30
CA ILE A 35 -10.10 26.18 -43.77
C ILE A 35 -9.71 26.04 -42.30
N GLY A 36 -10.45 26.73 -41.43
CA GLY A 36 -10.38 26.50 -39.99
C GLY A 36 -10.90 25.09 -39.69
N THR A 37 -10.03 24.21 -39.20
CA THR A 37 -10.47 22.92 -38.66
C THR A 37 -10.46 23.00 -37.14
N ASP A 38 -11.48 23.63 -36.58
CA ASP A 38 -11.77 23.73 -35.14
C ASP A 38 -12.26 22.40 -34.55
N ALA A 39 -11.49 21.32 -34.73
CA ALA A 39 -11.62 20.17 -33.85
C ALA A 39 -10.71 20.43 -32.65
N LYS A 40 -11.25 21.06 -31.60
CA LYS A 40 -10.54 21.20 -30.32
C LYS A 40 -10.12 19.79 -29.86
N VAL A 41 -8.82 19.54 -29.81
CA VAL A 41 -8.27 18.30 -29.26
C VAL A 41 -8.69 18.24 -27.79
N PRO A 42 -9.43 17.21 -27.35
CA PRO A 42 -9.77 17.09 -25.94
C PRO A 42 -8.48 16.96 -25.12
N VAL A 43 -8.40 17.70 -24.02
CA VAL A 43 -7.25 17.73 -23.13
C VAL A 43 -7.68 17.23 -21.75
N ILE A 44 -6.92 16.30 -21.18
CA ILE A 44 -7.08 15.88 -19.79
C ILE A 44 -6.11 16.71 -18.95
N GLU A 45 -6.63 17.60 -18.11
CA GLU A 45 -5.84 18.34 -17.12
C GLU A 45 -5.59 17.44 -15.91
N ALA A 46 -4.47 16.72 -15.90
CA ALA A 46 -4.17 15.76 -14.83
C ALA A 46 -3.65 16.44 -13.56
N LEU A 47 -3.02 17.61 -13.67
CA LEU A 47 -2.69 18.49 -12.55
C LEU A 47 -3.14 19.93 -12.87
N ARG A 48 -3.71 20.60 -11.87
CA ARG A 48 -4.33 21.93 -12.01
C ARG A 48 -3.82 22.87 -10.92
N GLY A 49 -2.96 23.82 -11.29
CA GLY A 49 -2.50 24.90 -10.41
C GLY A 49 -1.74 24.43 -9.16
N VAL A 50 -0.98 23.35 -9.27
CA VAL A 50 -0.30 22.75 -8.11
C VAL A 50 0.84 23.66 -7.64
N THR A 51 0.79 24.07 -6.37
CA THR A 51 1.86 24.83 -5.71
C THR A 51 2.27 24.12 -4.43
N LEU A 52 3.54 23.73 -4.32
CA LEU A 52 4.10 23.09 -3.14
C LEU A 52 5.61 23.34 -3.02
N SER A 53 6.12 23.27 -1.80
CA SER A 53 7.56 23.35 -1.52
C SER A 53 7.92 22.27 -0.52
N LEU A 54 8.85 21.38 -0.92
CA LEU A 54 9.39 20.32 -0.07
C LEU A 54 10.87 20.58 0.17
N ARG A 55 11.31 20.41 1.41
CA ARG A 55 12.67 20.67 1.86
C ARG A 55 13.34 19.40 2.37
N ASP A 56 14.66 19.47 2.51
CA ASP A 56 15.47 18.49 3.24
C ASP A 56 14.81 18.11 4.58
N GLY A 57 14.68 16.82 4.85
CA GLY A 57 14.01 16.24 6.01
C GLY A 57 12.50 15.98 5.84
N ASP A 58 11.85 16.50 4.78
CA ASP A 58 10.42 16.28 4.60
C ASP A 58 10.09 14.83 4.27
N ARG A 59 9.12 14.28 5.00
CA ARG A 59 8.54 12.95 4.76
C ARG A 59 7.06 13.10 4.48
N VAL A 60 6.66 13.00 3.22
CA VAL A 60 5.35 13.43 2.74
C VAL A 60 4.55 12.26 2.19
N ALA A 61 3.42 11.96 2.82
CA ALA A 61 2.42 11.06 2.29
C ALA A 61 1.59 11.75 1.20
N LEU A 62 1.29 11.05 0.12
CA LEU A 62 0.44 11.51 -0.97
C LEU A 62 -0.84 10.68 -1.03
N VAL A 63 -1.96 11.29 -0.63
CA VAL A 63 -3.25 10.60 -0.48
C VAL A 63 -4.32 11.18 -1.40
N GLY A 64 -5.35 10.40 -1.68
CA GLY A 64 -6.43 10.77 -2.61
C GLY A 64 -6.95 9.55 -3.37
N HIS A 65 -8.12 9.67 -3.98
CA HIS A 65 -8.74 8.58 -4.74
C HIS A 65 -7.93 8.24 -6.02
N ASN A 66 -8.29 7.13 -6.67
CA ASN A 66 -7.70 6.77 -7.97
C ASN A 66 -8.13 7.78 -9.02
N GLY A 67 -7.16 8.28 -9.81
CA GLY A 67 -7.40 9.37 -10.76
C GLY A 67 -7.27 10.78 -10.17
N ALA A 68 -7.00 10.94 -8.86
CA ALA A 68 -6.81 12.27 -8.25
C ALA A 68 -5.53 13.01 -8.70
N GLY A 69 -4.70 12.42 -9.56
CA GLY A 69 -3.46 13.01 -10.06
C GLY A 69 -2.18 12.61 -9.30
N LYS A 70 -2.25 11.69 -8.32
CA LYS A 70 -1.11 11.26 -7.50
C LYS A 70 0.11 10.83 -8.33
N SER A 71 -0.03 9.81 -9.18
CA SER A 71 1.09 9.30 -9.98
C SER A 71 1.57 10.31 -11.05
N THR A 72 0.73 11.27 -11.45
CA THR A 72 1.15 12.40 -12.30
C THR A 72 2.00 13.37 -11.52
N LEU A 73 1.62 13.69 -10.28
CA LEU A 73 2.41 14.51 -9.38
C LEU A 73 3.76 13.84 -9.07
N LEU A 74 3.80 12.55 -8.73
CA LEU A 74 5.06 11.83 -8.49
C LEU A 74 6.02 11.92 -9.69
N ARG A 75 5.50 11.80 -10.93
CA ARG A 75 6.29 11.95 -12.16
C ARG A 75 6.76 13.40 -12.39
N LEU A 76 5.95 14.40 -12.05
CA LEU A 76 6.36 15.81 -12.07
C LEU A 76 7.48 16.07 -11.04
N LEU A 77 7.33 15.58 -9.81
CA LEU A 77 8.32 15.73 -8.73
C LEU A 77 9.62 14.96 -9.02
N SER A 78 9.56 13.93 -9.86
CA SER A 78 10.73 13.18 -10.33
C SER A 78 11.43 13.82 -11.53
N GLY A 79 10.90 14.91 -12.08
CA GLY A 79 11.42 15.53 -13.30
C GLY A 79 11.16 14.73 -14.59
N ILE A 80 10.30 13.70 -14.54
CA ILE A 80 9.92 12.90 -15.71
C ILE A 80 8.93 13.67 -16.58
N TYR A 81 7.98 14.37 -15.94
CA TYR A 81 7.07 15.28 -16.63
C TYR A 81 7.50 16.71 -16.39
N GLU A 82 7.53 17.49 -17.45
CA GLU A 82 7.62 18.94 -17.38
C GLU A 82 6.22 19.54 -17.24
N PRO A 83 6.05 20.59 -16.44
CA PRO A 83 4.78 21.28 -16.35
C PRO A 83 4.46 21.96 -17.68
N THR A 84 3.23 21.80 -18.15
CA THR A 84 2.71 22.48 -19.36
C THR A 84 2.49 23.98 -19.14
N ARG A 85 2.20 24.37 -17.89
CA ARG A 85 2.10 25.74 -17.40
C ARG A 85 2.68 25.79 -15.99
N GLY A 86 3.18 26.95 -15.56
CA GLY A 86 3.84 27.11 -14.26
C GLY A 86 5.29 26.63 -14.25
N THR A 87 5.82 26.29 -13.07
CA THR A 87 7.22 25.86 -12.94
C THR A 87 7.38 24.74 -11.92
N ALA A 88 8.34 23.84 -12.17
CA ALA A 88 8.82 22.84 -11.23
C ALA A 88 10.35 22.88 -11.23
N ARG A 89 10.96 23.03 -10.05
CA ARG A 89 12.41 23.07 -9.85
C ARG A 89 12.79 22.02 -8.82
N ILE A 90 13.61 21.06 -9.24
CA ILE A 90 14.09 19.97 -8.40
C ILE A 90 15.60 20.11 -8.22
N ARG A 91 16.06 20.08 -6.97
CA ARG A 91 17.49 20.09 -6.60
C ARG A 91 17.80 18.88 -5.73
N GLY A 92 18.60 17.97 -6.27
CA GLY A 92 18.98 16.70 -5.64
C GLY A 92 18.82 15.53 -6.60
N LYS A 93 19.50 14.42 -6.35
CA LYS A 93 19.34 13.16 -7.08
C LYS A 93 18.05 12.47 -6.65
N VAL A 94 17.08 12.41 -7.56
CA VAL A 94 15.81 11.73 -7.34
C VAL A 94 15.95 10.24 -7.67
N ALA A 95 15.51 9.38 -6.77
CA ALA A 95 15.28 7.97 -7.02
C ALA A 95 13.76 7.71 -7.08
N PRO A 96 13.16 7.66 -8.28
CA PRO A 96 11.78 7.26 -8.45
C PRO A 96 11.68 5.73 -8.36
N VAL A 97 10.97 5.25 -7.34
CA VAL A 97 10.63 3.84 -7.14
C VAL A 97 9.14 3.67 -7.45
N PHE A 98 8.82 3.91 -8.71
CA PHE A 98 7.56 3.54 -9.32
C PHE A 98 7.86 2.94 -10.69
N ASP A 99 6.95 2.10 -11.19
CA ASP A 99 7.20 1.29 -12.39
C ASP A 99 8.48 0.44 -12.26
N LEU A 100 8.46 -0.52 -11.33
CA LEU A 100 9.60 -1.41 -11.05
C LEU A 100 10.10 -2.23 -12.25
N GLY A 101 9.48 -2.15 -13.43
CA GLY A 101 10.00 -2.73 -14.67
C GLY A 101 11.05 -1.88 -15.39
N VAL A 102 11.11 -0.57 -15.13
CA VAL A 102 11.98 0.36 -15.86
C VAL A 102 13.45 0.18 -15.45
N GLY A 103 14.36 0.36 -16.42
CA GLY A 103 15.80 0.24 -16.19
C GLY A 103 16.29 -1.20 -16.10
N MET A 104 15.57 -2.14 -16.71
CA MET A 104 15.94 -3.55 -16.80
C MET A 104 15.81 -4.04 -18.25
N ASP A 105 16.69 -4.95 -18.65
CA ASP A 105 16.75 -5.55 -19.97
C ASP A 105 16.27 -7.02 -19.92
N PRO A 106 15.16 -7.37 -20.60
CA PRO A 106 14.62 -8.73 -20.64
C PRO A 106 15.57 -9.80 -21.22
N GLU A 107 16.51 -9.40 -22.08
CA GLU A 107 17.35 -10.33 -22.84
C GLU A 107 18.65 -10.72 -22.12
N VAL A 108 19.00 -10.03 -21.04
CA VAL A 108 20.23 -10.27 -20.26
C VAL A 108 19.94 -10.90 -18.91
N SER A 109 20.99 -11.42 -18.26
CA SER A 109 20.88 -12.15 -17.00
C SER A 109 20.40 -11.29 -15.83
N GLY A 110 19.97 -11.92 -14.73
CA GLY A 110 19.66 -11.24 -13.47
C GLY A 110 20.84 -10.46 -12.91
N HIS A 111 22.04 -11.03 -12.94
CA HIS A 111 23.27 -10.34 -12.51
C HIS A 111 23.57 -9.08 -13.33
N GLU A 112 23.41 -9.14 -14.65
CA GLU A 112 23.58 -7.97 -15.51
C GLU A 112 22.51 -6.92 -15.24
N ASN A 113 21.27 -7.36 -15.00
CA ASN A 113 20.17 -6.47 -14.64
C ASN A 113 20.38 -5.76 -13.30
N ILE A 114 21.03 -6.40 -12.32
CA ILE A 114 21.44 -5.73 -11.08
C ILE A 114 22.30 -4.51 -11.40
N VAL A 115 23.31 -4.69 -12.25
CA VAL A 115 24.23 -3.62 -12.65
C VAL A 115 23.50 -2.56 -13.49
N ILE A 116 22.78 -2.96 -14.54
CA ILE A 116 22.07 -2.03 -15.44
C ILE A 116 21.11 -1.15 -14.66
N ARG A 117 20.33 -1.74 -13.76
CA ARG A 117 19.36 -1.00 -12.97
C ARG A 117 20.02 -0.07 -11.98
N GLY A 118 21.12 -0.50 -11.34
CA GLY A 118 21.89 0.38 -10.47
C GLY A 118 22.45 1.60 -11.21
N LEU A 119 23.00 1.39 -12.41
CA LEU A 119 23.46 2.48 -13.28
C LEU A 119 22.31 3.42 -13.67
N PHE A 120 21.14 2.86 -14.00
CA PHE A 120 19.93 3.63 -14.29
C PHE A 120 19.50 4.52 -13.12
N LEU A 121 19.69 4.05 -11.88
CA LEU A 121 19.41 4.79 -10.64
C LEU A 121 20.57 5.72 -10.21
N GLY A 122 21.59 5.91 -11.07
CA GLY A 122 22.67 6.87 -10.84
C GLY A 122 23.85 6.33 -10.02
N MET A 123 23.93 5.02 -9.81
CA MET A 123 25.10 4.37 -9.21
C MET A 123 26.21 4.21 -10.25
N THR A 124 27.46 4.11 -9.79
CA THR A 124 28.58 3.72 -10.65
C THR A 124 28.67 2.21 -10.77
N ARG A 125 29.30 1.71 -11.85
CA ARG A 125 29.53 0.28 -12.03
C ARG A 125 30.30 -0.35 -10.87
N LYS A 126 31.29 0.37 -10.31
CA LYS A 126 32.08 -0.06 -9.16
C LYS A 126 31.20 -0.25 -7.93
N GLN A 127 30.37 0.74 -7.59
CA GLN A 127 29.42 0.63 -6.47
C GLN A 127 28.44 -0.53 -6.64
N MET A 128 27.99 -0.80 -7.87
CA MET A 128 27.09 -1.93 -8.12
C MET A 128 27.78 -3.28 -8.00
N GLN A 129 29.05 -3.39 -8.40
CA GLN A 129 29.83 -4.62 -8.20
C GLN A 129 30.02 -4.92 -6.72
N GLU A 130 30.28 -3.90 -5.89
CA GLU A 130 30.42 -4.03 -4.44
C GLU A 130 29.13 -4.46 -3.73
N ARG A 131 27.96 -4.19 -4.33
CA ARG A 131 26.63 -4.50 -3.78
C ARG A 131 25.96 -5.71 -4.42
N ALA A 132 26.55 -6.28 -5.49
CA ALA A 132 25.90 -7.30 -6.31
C ALA A 132 25.58 -8.58 -5.53
N ASP A 133 26.51 -9.04 -4.68
CA ASP A 133 26.33 -10.26 -3.89
C ASP A 133 25.25 -10.09 -2.81
N ASP A 134 25.24 -8.95 -2.11
CA ASP A 134 24.20 -8.61 -1.14
C ASP A 134 22.80 -8.55 -1.78
N ILE A 135 22.70 -7.98 -3.00
CA ILE A 135 21.46 -7.95 -3.76
C ILE A 135 21.05 -9.37 -4.16
N ALA A 136 21.99 -10.19 -4.66
CA ALA A 136 21.73 -11.57 -5.05
C ALA A 136 21.15 -12.38 -3.89
N ASP A 137 21.79 -12.33 -2.72
CA ASP A 137 21.36 -13.01 -1.50
C ASP A 137 20.00 -12.50 -1.00
N PHE A 138 19.80 -11.18 -1.02
CA PHE A 138 18.52 -10.60 -0.59
C PHE A 138 17.35 -11.09 -1.45
N THR A 139 17.53 -11.20 -2.76
CA THR A 139 16.45 -11.54 -3.70
C THR A 139 16.00 -13.01 -3.63
N GLU A 140 16.83 -13.90 -3.07
CA GLU A 140 16.57 -15.35 -2.97
C GLU A 140 16.29 -16.01 -4.33
N LEU A 141 16.86 -15.44 -5.41
CA LEU A 141 16.65 -15.95 -6.77
C LEU A 141 17.60 -17.08 -7.14
N GLY A 142 18.73 -17.23 -6.43
CA GLY A 142 19.70 -18.30 -6.66
C GLY A 142 20.12 -18.40 -8.14
N ASP A 143 20.08 -19.61 -8.68
CA ASP A 143 20.50 -19.90 -10.07
C ASP A 143 19.73 -19.12 -11.14
N TYR A 144 18.52 -18.62 -10.83
CA TYR A 144 17.78 -17.79 -11.77
C TYR A 144 18.53 -16.50 -12.13
N LEU A 145 19.45 -16.01 -11.27
CA LEU A 145 20.27 -14.83 -11.57
C LEU A 145 21.18 -15.00 -12.79
N HIS A 146 21.48 -16.24 -13.18
CA HIS A 146 22.22 -16.54 -14.41
C HIS A 146 21.33 -16.60 -15.66
N MET A 147 20.00 -16.64 -15.49
CA MET A 147 19.04 -16.76 -16.57
C MET A 147 18.55 -15.39 -17.06
N PRO A 148 18.18 -15.26 -18.35
CA PRO A 148 17.60 -14.02 -18.89
C PRO A 148 16.33 -13.59 -18.16
N LEU A 149 16.17 -12.29 -17.93
CA LEU A 149 15.06 -11.74 -17.14
C LEU A 149 13.67 -12.03 -17.74
N ARG A 150 13.56 -12.23 -19.06
CA ARG A 150 12.31 -12.67 -19.72
C ARG A 150 11.77 -14.01 -19.21
N THR A 151 12.61 -14.82 -18.57
CA THR A 151 12.21 -16.12 -17.98
C THR A 151 11.59 -15.97 -16.59
N TYR A 152 11.64 -14.77 -16.00
CA TYR A 152 11.24 -14.55 -14.61
C TYR A 152 9.72 -14.42 -14.51
N SER A 153 9.17 -14.86 -13.38
CA SER A 153 7.80 -14.51 -13.00
C SER A 153 7.68 -13.02 -12.66
N ALA A 154 6.46 -12.50 -12.56
CA ALA A 154 6.25 -11.12 -12.11
C ALA A 154 6.84 -10.88 -10.71
N GLY A 155 6.65 -11.82 -9.78
CA GLY A 155 7.21 -11.73 -8.43
C GLY A 155 8.74 -11.72 -8.43
N MET A 156 9.38 -12.59 -9.21
CA MET A 156 10.86 -12.61 -9.32
C MET A 156 11.43 -11.30 -9.85
N ARG A 157 10.79 -10.68 -10.85
CA ARG A 157 11.19 -9.37 -11.36
C ARG A 157 11.08 -8.28 -10.28
N VAL A 158 10.01 -8.31 -9.49
CA VAL A 158 9.82 -7.36 -8.39
C VAL A 158 10.86 -7.58 -7.29
N ARG A 159 11.17 -8.83 -6.92
CA ARG A 159 12.23 -9.15 -5.95
C ARG A 159 13.57 -8.57 -6.39
N LEU A 160 13.99 -8.83 -7.65
CA LEU A 160 15.22 -8.29 -8.22
C LEU A 160 15.24 -6.76 -8.19
N ALA A 161 14.15 -6.13 -8.65
CA ALA A 161 13.99 -4.68 -8.66
C ALA A 161 14.12 -4.08 -7.25
N LEU A 162 13.47 -4.69 -6.26
CA LEU A 162 13.49 -4.23 -4.88
C LEU A 162 14.85 -4.43 -4.22
N GLY A 163 15.54 -5.53 -4.53
CA GLY A 163 16.91 -5.77 -4.08
C GLY A 163 17.85 -4.66 -4.53
N VAL A 164 17.82 -4.29 -5.82
CA VAL A 164 18.63 -3.17 -6.31
C VAL A 164 18.23 -1.85 -5.68
N VAL A 165 16.93 -1.51 -5.68
CA VAL A 165 16.43 -0.22 -5.18
C VAL A 165 16.79 -0.01 -3.70
N THR A 166 16.65 -1.03 -2.87
CA THR A 166 16.92 -0.90 -1.43
C THR A 166 18.39 -0.75 -1.08
N THR A 167 19.28 -0.94 -2.06
CA THR A 167 20.73 -0.72 -1.92
C THR A 167 21.19 0.59 -2.51
N ILE A 168 20.31 1.49 -2.96
CA ILE A 168 20.74 2.84 -3.39
C ILE A 168 20.77 3.80 -2.18
N ASP A 169 21.46 4.92 -2.38
CA ASP A 169 21.58 6.01 -1.40
C ASP A 169 21.04 7.31 -2.02
N PRO A 170 19.70 7.51 -2.03
CA PRO A 170 19.08 8.59 -2.78
C PRO A 170 19.02 9.88 -1.96
N GLU A 171 19.15 11.02 -2.64
CA GLU A 171 18.94 12.33 -2.01
C GLU A 171 17.45 12.62 -1.84
N ILE A 172 16.63 12.30 -2.85
CA ILE A 172 15.17 12.39 -2.80
C ILE A 172 14.58 11.03 -3.21
N LEU A 173 13.80 10.42 -2.34
CA LEU A 173 13.13 9.14 -2.58
C LEU A 173 11.65 9.37 -2.89
N ILE A 174 11.19 8.84 -4.02
CA ILE A 174 9.77 8.90 -4.40
C ILE A 174 9.24 7.48 -4.56
N LEU A 175 8.23 7.11 -3.79
CA LEU A 175 7.64 5.78 -3.77
C LEU A 175 6.17 5.81 -4.25
N ASP A 176 5.78 4.85 -5.09
CA ASP A 176 4.37 4.57 -5.43
C ASP A 176 4.02 3.12 -5.05
N GLU A 177 2.74 2.84 -4.85
CA GLU A 177 2.21 1.58 -4.32
C GLU A 177 2.20 0.44 -5.35
N GLY A 178 3.32 0.27 -6.06
CA GLY A 178 3.53 -0.82 -7.02
C GLY A 178 3.99 -2.14 -6.40
N LEU A 179 4.02 -2.26 -5.07
CA LEU A 179 4.61 -3.40 -4.35
C LEU A 179 3.66 -4.60 -4.18
N GLY A 180 2.40 -4.50 -4.62
CA GLY A 180 1.34 -5.50 -4.36
C GLY A 180 1.47 -6.86 -5.06
N ALA A 181 2.56 -7.13 -5.79
CA ALA A 181 2.74 -8.37 -6.58
C ALA A 181 3.74 -9.37 -5.95
N VAL A 182 4.04 -9.24 -4.66
CA VAL A 182 5.04 -10.07 -3.96
C VAL A 182 4.39 -10.84 -2.81
N ASP A 183 4.91 -12.04 -2.52
CA ASP A 183 4.46 -12.81 -1.37
C ASP A 183 4.73 -12.10 -0.03
N ALA A 184 3.87 -12.37 0.95
CA ALA A 184 3.91 -11.71 2.26
C ALA A 184 5.23 -11.93 3.02
N ALA A 185 5.88 -13.07 2.83
CA ALA A 185 7.15 -13.39 3.50
C ALA A 185 8.28 -12.49 3.00
N PHE A 186 8.41 -12.31 1.69
CA PHE A 186 9.41 -11.41 1.12
C PHE A 186 9.08 -9.94 1.40
N ILE A 187 7.79 -9.55 1.43
CA ILE A 187 7.41 -8.18 1.85
C ILE A 187 7.87 -7.90 3.29
N ALA A 188 7.70 -8.83 4.22
CA ALA A 188 8.18 -8.67 5.59
C ALA A 188 9.71 -8.49 5.64
N LYS A 189 10.47 -9.28 4.86
CA LYS A 189 11.93 -9.12 4.71
C LYS A 189 12.31 -7.78 4.10
N ALA A 190 11.58 -7.36 3.06
CA ALA A 190 11.83 -6.11 2.37
C ALA A 190 11.44 -4.88 3.17
N ARG A 191 10.52 -5.01 4.13
CA ARG A 191 10.09 -3.92 5.02
C ARG A 191 11.27 -3.24 5.69
N GLN A 192 12.17 -4.00 6.31
CA GLN A 192 13.33 -3.43 6.98
C GLN A 192 14.22 -2.66 5.98
N ARG A 193 14.50 -3.26 4.82
CA ARG A 193 15.28 -2.60 3.77
C ARG A 193 14.63 -1.33 3.21
N MET A 194 13.31 -1.28 3.15
CA MET A 194 12.57 -0.07 2.77
C MET A 194 12.66 1.01 3.85
N VAL A 195 12.51 0.65 5.13
CA VAL A 195 12.70 1.58 6.25
C VAL A 195 14.13 2.15 6.21
N ASP A 196 15.14 1.30 6.09
CA ASP A 196 16.54 1.74 6.00
C ASP A 196 16.77 2.66 4.79
N LEU A 197 16.18 2.35 3.63
CA LEU A 197 16.25 3.20 2.44
C LEU A 197 15.62 4.58 2.68
N VAL A 198 14.46 4.61 3.35
CA VAL A 198 13.78 5.86 3.73
C VAL A 198 14.65 6.66 4.68
N GLU A 199 15.21 6.04 5.73
CA GLU A 199 16.06 6.70 6.72
C GLU A 199 17.32 7.32 6.08
N ARG A 200 17.94 6.62 5.11
CA ARG A 200 19.11 7.14 4.38
C ARG A 200 18.77 8.28 3.41
N SER A 201 17.50 8.43 3.02
CA SER A 201 17.11 9.48 2.07
C SER A 201 16.92 10.84 2.74
N GLY A 202 17.31 11.91 2.06
CA GLY A 202 17.15 13.28 2.57
C GLY A 202 15.71 13.79 2.53
N MET A 203 14.89 13.29 1.60
CA MET A 203 13.47 13.64 1.45
C MET A 203 12.69 12.42 0.96
N LEU A 204 11.47 12.22 1.46
CA LEU A 204 10.55 11.17 1.02
C LEU A 204 9.24 11.78 0.50
N VAL A 205 8.77 11.31 -0.65
CA VAL A 205 7.37 11.43 -1.10
C VAL A 205 6.82 10.04 -1.34
N PHE A 206 5.73 9.68 -0.67
CA PHE A 206 5.20 8.32 -0.70
C PHE A 206 3.69 8.29 -0.92
N ALA A 207 3.26 7.63 -2.00
CA ALA A 207 1.85 7.27 -2.21
C ALA A 207 1.60 5.81 -1.78
N SER A 208 0.65 5.61 -0.88
CA SER A 208 0.19 4.29 -0.44
C SER A 208 -1.27 4.32 0.04
N HIS A 209 -1.95 3.18 -0.04
CA HIS A 209 -3.25 2.88 0.54
C HIS A 209 -3.10 2.25 1.94
N SER A 210 -1.87 1.96 2.40
CA SER A 210 -1.58 1.51 3.76
C SER A 210 -1.38 2.69 4.69
N ASP A 211 -2.42 3.02 5.45
CA ASP A 211 -2.38 4.12 6.44
C ASP A 211 -1.27 3.88 7.49
N GLU A 212 -1.02 2.62 7.86
CA GLU A 212 0.06 2.21 8.78
C GLU A 212 1.44 2.63 8.27
N LEU A 213 1.76 2.29 7.01
CA LEU A 213 3.06 2.66 6.42
C LEU A 213 3.18 4.16 6.22
N LEU A 214 2.08 4.85 5.91
CA LEU A 214 2.08 6.30 5.81
C LEU A 214 2.37 6.95 7.17
N LEU A 215 1.76 6.47 8.25
CA LEU A 215 1.97 7.00 9.60
C LEU A 215 3.34 6.65 10.19
N GLU A 216 3.92 5.52 9.78
CA GLU A 216 5.27 5.13 10.18
C GLU A 216 6.35 5.93 9.46
N LEU A 217 6.21 6.13 8.15
CA LEU A 217 7.28 6.67 7.31
C LEU A 217 7.14 8.17 7.02
N CYS A 218 5.95 8.74 7.18
CA CYS A 218 5.66 10.14 6.84
C CYS A 218 5.29 10.97 8.07
N THR A 219 5.64 12.26 8.03
CA THR A 219 5.28 13.24 9.06
C THR A 219 4.25 14.25 8.56
N LYS A 220 4.22 14.47 7.24
CA LYS A 220 3.29 15.36 6.57
C LYS A 220 2.48 14.59 5.53
N ALA A 221 1.38 15.17 5.09
CA ALA A 221 0.60 14.64 3.99
C ALA A 221 0.07 15.72 3.06
N ILE A 222 -0.14 15.33 1.81
CA ILE A 222 -0.81 16.10 0.76
C ILE A 222 -2.02 15.29 0.32
N TRP A 223 -3.20 15.86 0.46
CA TRP A 223 -4.43 15.33 -0.11
C TRP A 223 -4.66 15.91 -1.50
N MET A 224 -4.58 15.04 -2.50
CA MET A 224 -4.92 15.32 -3.89
C MET A 224 -6.40 15.05 -4.16
N ASP A 225 -7.04 15.97 -4.87
CA ASP A 225 -8.43 15.84 -5.32
C ASP A 225 -8.54 16.41 -6.74
N GLU A 226 -8.93 15.56 -7.69
CA GLU A 226 -9.05 15.89 -9.12
C GLU A 226 -7.90 16.76 -9.68
N GLY A 227 -6.65 16.37 -9.42
CA GLY A 227 -5.46 17.07 -9.95
C GLY A 227 -5.07 18.35 -9.20
N SER A 228 -5.78 18.71 -8.13
CA SER A 228 -5.47 19.85 -7.27
C SER A 228 -5.09 19.41 -5.86
N ILE A 229 -4.37 20.26 -5.13
CA ILE A 229 -4.09 20.03 -3.72
C ILE A 229 -5.26 20.57 -2.90
N ARG A 230 -5.95 19.68 -2.19
CA ARG A 230 -7.09 20.03 -1.33
C ARG A 230 -6.67 20.39 0.09
N MET A 231 -5.69 19.68 0.64
CA MET A 231 -5.18 19.91 1.98
C MET A 231 -3.71 19.49 2.10
N THR A 232 -2.94 20.21 2.91
CA THR A 232 -1.59 19.85 3.32
C THR A 232 -1.41 20.09 4.80
N GLY A 233 -0.69 19.22 5.50
CA GLY A 233 -0.49 19.37 6.94
C GLY A 233 0.22 18.18 7.57
N ASP A 234 0.04 18.02 8.88
CA ASP A 234 0.44 16.82 9.60
C ASP A 234 -0.23 15.58 8.98
N VAL A 235 0.51 14.48 8.89
CA VAL A 235 0.02 13.24 8.27
C VAL A 235 -1.29 12.75 8.89
N ARG A 236 -1.45 12.88 10.21
CA ARG A 236 -2.65 12.40 10.92
C ARG A 236 -3.86 13.26 10.61
N ASP A 237 -3.68 14.58 10.61
CA ASP A 237 -4.77 15.53 10.37
C ASP A 237 -5.31 15.40 8.95
N VAL A 238 -4.41 15.32 7.95
CA VAL A 238 -4.81 15.16 6.55
C VAL A 238 -5.45 13.79 6.31
N LEU A 239 -4.91 12.72 6.90
CA LEU A 239 -5.53 11.39 6.78
C LEU A 239 -6.91 11.36 7.41
N ALA A 240 -7.09 11.96 8.59
CA ALA A 240 -8.39 12.05 9.24
C ALA A 240 -9.40 12.85 8.40
N ALA A 241 -8.98 13.98 7.83
CA ALA A 241 -9.79 14.78 6.94
C ALA A 241 -10.15 14.04 5.63
N TYR A 242 -9.20 13.30 5.06
CA TYR A 242 -9.41 12.51 3.84
C TYR A 242 -10.37 11.34 4.08
N LYS A 243 -10.25 10.65 5.21
CA LYS A 243 -11.07 9.47 5.55
C LYS A 243 -12.42 9.82 6.17
N GLY A 244 -12.55 11.03 6.71
CA GLY A 244 -13.77 11.50 7.39
C GLY A 244 -13.92 10.99 8.83
N HIS A 245 -12.87 10.42 9.43
CA HIS A 245 -12.86 9.96 10.82
C HIS A 245 -11.46 10.09 11.44
N PRO A 246 -11.33 10.17 12.78
CA PRO A 246 -10.03 10.21 13.45
C PRO A 246 -9.17 8.98 13.14
N ILE A 247 -7.84 9.17 13.09
CA ILE A 247 -6.87 8.10 12.90
C ILE A 247 -6.27 7.73 14.26
N THR A 248 -6.69 6.59 14.81
CA THR A 248 -6.10 6.03 16.03
C THR A 248 -4.96 5.07 15.67
N TRP A 249 -3.71 5.57 15.70
CA TRP A 249 -2.52 4.72 15.62
C TRP A 249 -1.85 4.64 17.00
N ALA A 250 -1.78 3.42 17.56
CA ALA A 250 -0.92 3.11 18.68
C ALA A 250 0.47 2.84 18.11
N ALA A 251 1.43 3.73 18.40
CA ALA A 251 2.83 3.50 18.07
C ALA A 251 3.26 2.17 18.68
N SER A 252 3.79 1.26 17.86
CA SER A 252 4.40 0.00 18.26
C SER A 252 5.63 0.30 19.14
N GLY A 253 5.39 0.48 20.43
CA GLY A 253 6.40 0.71 21.45
C GLY A 253 5.88 0.14 22.75
N ASN A 254 6.57 -0.89 23.24
CA ASN A 254 6.33 -1.61 24.48
C ASN A 254 6.02 -0.65 25.66
N ALA A 255 4.75 -0.40 25.92
CA ALA A 255 4.24 0.28 27.10
C ALA A 255 2.88 -0.33 27.42
N ALA A 256 2.69 -0.66 28.69
CA ALA A 256 1.50 -1.31 29.24
C ALA A 256 0.22 -0.81 28.56
N ARG A 257 -0.47 -1.73 27.85
CA ARG A 257 -1.73 -1.48 27.17
C ARG A 257 -2.70 -0.80 28.14
N PRO A 258 -3.26 0.38 27.84
CA PRO A 258 -4.44 0.82 28.57
C PRO A 258 -5.55 -0.18 28.24
N ARG A 259 -6.30 -0.61 29.26
CA ARG A 259 -7.57 -1.31 29.05
C ARG A 259 -8.44 -0.36 28.22
N LEU A 260 -8.58 -0.63 26.92
CA LEU A 260 -9.45 0.13 26.03
C LEU A 260 -10.89 -0.12 26.48
N GLY A 261 -11.44 0.81 27.25
CA GLY A 261 -12.86 1.04 27.26
C GLY A 261 -13.21 1.94 26.09
N GLY A 262 -14.11 1.50 25.21
CA GLY A 262 -14.98 2.40 24.46
C GLY A 262 -14.84 2.52 22.94
N VAL A 263 -14.27 1.55 22.21
CA VAL A 263 -14.43 1.50 20.74
C VAL A 263 -14.64 0.05 20.26
N MET A 264 -15.59 -0.17 19.36
CA MET A 264 -15.86 -1.46 18.71
C MET A 264 -14.59 -2.07 18.09
N GLU A 265 -14.41 -3.39 18.21
CA GLU A 265 -13.28 -4.13 17.63
C GLU A 265 -13.79 -5.20 16.64
N ILE A 266 -13.17 -5.31 15.48
CA ILE A 266 -13.41 -6.40 14.51
C ILE A 266 -12.15 -7.22 14.23
N TRP A 267 -12.24 -8.53 14.41
CA TRP A 267 -11.22 -9.50 14.06
C TRP A 267 -11.35 -9.86 12.59
N VAL A 268 -10.37 -9.52 11.75
CA VAL A 268 -10.48 -9.73 10.30
C VAL A 268 -9.46 -10.71 9.75
N ASN A 269 -9.93 -11.53 8.81
CA ASN A 269 -9.10 -12.19 7.82
C ASN A 269 -9.36 -11.51 6.45
N PRO A 270 -8.40 -10.76 5.88
CA PRO A 270 -8.59 -10.04 4.62
C PRO A 270 -9.01 -10.92 3.44
N GLN A 271 -8.59 -12.20 3.44
CA GLN A 271 -8.90 -13.15 2.39
C GLN A 271 -10.34 -13.70 2.52
N CYS A 272 -10.97 -13.57 3.68
CA CYS A 272 -12.33 -14.05 3.92
C CYS A 272 -13.38 -13.08 3.34
N SER A 273 -14.24 -13.59 2.45
CA SER A 273 -15.33 -12.81 1.86
C SER A 273 -16.30 -12.26 2.90
N LYS A 274 -16.57 -13.01 3.98
CA LYS A 274 -17.44 -12.58 5.07
C LYS A 274 -16.82 -11.45 5.91
N CYS A 275 -15.50 -11.44 6.10
CA CYS A 275 -14.82 -10.31 6.72
C CYS A 275 -14.95 -9.05 5.87
N ARG A 276 -14.81 -9.16 4.55
CA ARG A 276 -15.01 -8.02 3.63
C ARG A 276 -16.44 -7.50 3.64
N SER A 277 -17.43 -8.39 3.66
CA SER A 277 -18.85 -8.01 3.78
C SER A 277 -19.11 -7.29 5.10
N ALA A 278 -18.64 -7.83 6.23
CA ALA A 278 -18.82 -7.22 7.54
C ALA A 278 -18.17 -5.82 7.62
N VAL A 279 -16.93 -5.67 7.13
CA VAL A 279 -16.25 -4.37 7.03
C VAL A 279 -17.07 -3.39 6.18
N GLY A 280 -17.52 -3.82 5.00
CA GLY A 280 -18.34 -2.96 4.13
C GLY A 280 -19.67 -2.53 4.75
N GLU A 281 -20.30 -3.38 5.55
CA GLU A 281 -21.53 -3.05 6.29
C GLU A 281 -21.26 -2.04 7.42
N LEU A 282 -20.16 -2.17 8.16
CA LEU A 282 -19.72 -1.21 9.18
C LEU A 282 -19.35 0.15 8.56
N ASP A 283 -18.64 0.13 7.44
CA ASP A 283 -18.25 1.34 6.71
C ASP A 283 -19.46 2.08 6.13
N ALA A 284 -20.46 1.34 5.61
CA ALA A 284 -21.67 1.91 5.04
C ALA A 284 -22.50 2.72 6.06
N VAL A 285 -22.41 2.37 7.34
CA VAL A 285 -23.08 3.10 8.43
C VAL A 285 -22.17 4.10 9.14
N GLY A 286 -20.90 4.19 8.73
CA GLY A 286 -19.90 5.09 9.34
C GLY A 286 -19.57 4.74 10.80
N ALA A 287 -19.66 3.46 11.18
CA ALA A 287 -19.34 3.06 12.54
C ALA A 287 -17.84 3.19 12.83
N GLY A 288 -17.47 3.73 13.98
CA GLY A 288 -16.07 3.76 14.43
C GLY A 288 -15.67 2.40 14.98
N TYR A 289 -14.61 1.79 14.45
CA TYR A 289 -14.09 0.52 14.94
C TYR A 289 -12.57 0.40 14.78
N THR A 290 -11.99 -0.51 15.55
CA THR A 290 -10.60 -0.94 15.46
C THR A 290 -10.52 -2.32 14.81
N VAL A 291 -9.42 -2.61 14.12
CA VAL A 291 -9.24 -3.86 13.39
C VAL A 291 -8.18 -4.72 14.06
N ARG A 292 -8.56 -5.91 14.55
CA ARG A 292 -7.65 -6.94 15.06
C ARG A 292 -7.22 -7.86 13.92
N ARG A 293 -5.97 -7.71 13.46
CA ARG A 293 -5.34 -8.57 12.45
C ARG A 293 -4.80 -9.85 13.09
N TYR A 294 -5.70 -10.70 13.56
CA TYR A 294 -5.37 -11.89 14.36
C TYR A 294 -4.53 -12.96 13.61
N LEU A 295 -4.34 -12.85 12.30
CA LEU A 295 -3.40 -13.68 11.53
C LEU A 295 -1.95 -13.20 11.63
N GLU A 296 -1.74 -11.91 11.89
CA GLU A 296 -0.44 -11.25 12.04
C GLU A 296 -0.01 -11.21 13.52
N ASP A 297 -0.97 -10.94 14.41
CA ASP A 297 -0.82 -11.01 15.87
C ASP A 297 -1.79 -12.07 16.44
N PRO A 298 -1.36 -13.35 16.52
CA PRO A 298 -2.22 -14.43 16.98
C PRO A 298 -2.75 -14.17 18.40
N PRO A 299 -4.06 -14.40 18.64
CA PRO A 299 -4.63 -14.17 19.94
C PRO A 299 -4.11 -15.22 20.93
N SER A 300 -3.85 -14.80 22.16
CA SER A 300 -3.53 -15.73 23.24
C SER A 300 -4.74 -16.63 23.58
N VAL A 301 -4.49 -17.77 24.22
CA VAL A 301 -5.55 -18.67 24.70
C VAL A 301 -6.55 -17.93 25.59
N ALA A 302 -6.07 -17.06 26.48
CA ALA A 302 -6.93 -16.27 27.37
C ALA A 302 -7.80 -15.25 26.60
N GLU A 303 -7.25 -14.60 25.56
CA GLU A 303 -8.02 -13.69 24.70
C GLU A 303 -9.11 -14.44 23.92
N LEU A 304 -8.78 -15.61 23.37
CA LEU A 304 -9.76 -16.47 22.67
C LEU A 304 -10.87 -16.95 23.59
N GLU A 305 -10.52 -17.35 24.82
CA GLU A 305 -11.49 -17.79 25.81
C GLU A 305 -12.46 -16.67 26.19
N ALA A 306 -11.97 -15.46 26.44
CA ALA A 306 -12.80 -14.31 26.75
C ALA A 306 -13.72 -13.90 25.57
N VAL A 307 -13.30 -14.10 24.33
CA VAL A 307 -14.13 -13.90 23.14
C VAL A 307 -15.23 -14.96 23.04
N LEU A 308 -14.88 -16.23 23.24
CA LEU A 308 -15.81 -17.35 23.17
C LEU A 308 -16.87 -17.29 24.27
N GLU A 309 -16.49 -16.87 25.47
CA GLU A 309 -17.40 -16.64 26.59
C GLU A 309 -18.46 -15.58 26.25
N ARG A 310 -18.03 -14.45 25.67
CA ARG A 310 -18.96 -13.39 25.20
C ARG A 310 -19.87 -13.86 24.07
N LEU A 311 -19.37 -14.73 23.20
CA LEU A 311 -20.15 -15.34 22.12
C LEU A 311 -21.14 -16.39 22.63
N GLY A 312 -20.93 -16.96 23.82
CA GLY A 312 -21.64 -18.15 24.29
C GLY A 312 -21.39 -19.36 23.37
N LEU A 313 -20.20 -19.46 22.79
CA LEU A 313 -19.81 -20.51 21.84
C LEU A 313 -18.59 -21.27 22.34
N GLU A 314 -18.43 -22.50 21.86
CA GLU A 314 -17.24 -23.30 22.11
C GLU A 314 -16.23 -23.17 20.96
N PRO A 315 -14.93 -23.51 21.18
CA PRO A 315 -13.88 -23.36 20.17
C PRO A 315 -14.23 -24.04 18.83
N TRP A 316 -14.83 -25.24 18.87
CA TRP A 316 -15.22 -26.01 17.69
C TRP A 316 -16.41 -25.43 16.92
N ASP A 317 -17.14 -24.46 17.47
CA ASP A 317 -18.27 -23.80 16.79
C ASP A 317 -17.82 -22.68 15.85
N ILE A 318 -16.61 -22.17 16.06
CA ILE A 318 -15.98 -21.15 15.21
C ILE A 318 -14.80 -21.71 14.41
N ALA A 319 -14.22 -22.85 14.83
CA ALA A 319 -13.10 -23.47 14.15
C ALA A 319 -13.44 -23.99 12.75
N ARG A 320 -12.52 -23.76 11.81
CA ARG A 320 -12.62 -24.13 10.39
C ARG A 320 -11.88 -25.44 10.13
N THR A 321 -12.59 -26.54 10.36
CA THR A 321 -12.07 -27.91 10.13
C THR A 321 -11.92 -28.29 8.64
N GLY A 322 -12.22 -27.38 7.71
CA GLY A 322 -12.11 -27.57 6.27
C GLY A 322 -10.80 -27.05 5.65
N GLU A 323 -9.97 -26.35 6.42
CA GLU A 323 -8.73 -25.73 5.93
C GLU A 323 -7.59 -26.76 5.85
N ALA A 324 -6.60 -26.52 4.97
CA ALA A 324 -5.46 -27.41 4.82
C ALA A 324 -4.71 -27.64 6.16
N VAL A 325 -4.50 -26.56 6.92
CA VAL A 325 -3.88 -26.60 8.25
C VAL A 325 -4.70 -27.44 9.25
N ALA A 326 -6.04 -27.44 9.14
CA ALA A 326 -6.88 -28.26 10.01
C ALA A 326 -6.72 -29.76 9.73
N LYS A 327 -6.47 -30.11 8.45
CA LYS A 327 -6.20 -31.49 8.03
C LYS A 327 -4.84 -31.97 8.50
N GLU A 328 -3.82 -31.12 8.41
CA GLU A 328 -2.46 -31.42 8.88
C GLU A 328 -2.40 -31.64 10.39
N LEU A 329 -3.18 -30.87 11.15
CA LEU A 329 -3.25 -30.94 12.60
C LEU A 329 -4.21 -32.03 13.14
N GLY A 330 -4.88 -32.79 12.28
CA GLY A 330 -5.86 -33.80 12.72
C GLY A 330 -7.04 -33.19 13.50
N LEU A 331 -7.44 -31.96 13.16
CA LEU A 331 -8.44 -31.21 13.92
C LEU A 331 -9.85 -31.83 13.82
N ARG A 332 -10.11 -32.64 12.79
CA ARG A 332 -11.39 -33.34 12.62
C ARG A 332 -11.53 -34.52 13.58
N GLU A 333 -10.41 -35.12 13.95
CA GLU A 333 -10.33 -36.26 14.85
C GLU A 333 -10.36 -35.83 16.33
N LEU A 334 -10.08 -34.55 16.63
CA LEU A 334 -10.11 -34.02 17.98
C LEU A 334 -11.56 -34.01 18.55
N PRO A 335 -11.83 -34.66 19.70
CA PRO A 335 -13.16 -34.67 20.29
C PRO A 335 -13.67 -33.27 20.66
N LYS A 336 -14.99 -33.07 20.55
CA LYS A 336 -15.67 -31.81 20.89
C LYS A 336 -16.29 -31.91 22.28
N ASP A 337 -15.44 -32.00 23.28
CA ASP A 337 -15.84 -32.14 24.68
C ASP A 337 -14.99 -31.24 25.59
N SER A 338 -15.40 -31.14 26.85
CA SER A 338 -14.72 -30.31 27.84
C SER A 338 -13.31 -30.80 28.17
N ALA A 339 -13.01 -32.09 28.01
CA ALA A 339 -11.68 -32.64 28.27
C ALA A 339 -10.65 -32.17 27.24
N HIS A 340 -11.07 -31.93 25.99
CA HIS A 340 -10.19 -31.51 24.90
C HIS A 340 -10.32 -30.03 24.54
N ARG A 341 -11.18 -29.26 25.25
CA ARG A 341 -11.39 -27.82 25.00
C ARG A 341 -10.09 -27.01 25.03
N ALA A 342 -9.20 -27.33 25.98
CA ALA A 342 -7.89 -26.67 26.07
C ALA A 342 -7.01 -26.93 24.84
N ASP A 343 -7.05 -28.15 24.29
CA ASP A 343 -6.32 -28.49 23.07
C ASP A 343 -6.86 -27.72 21.86
N TRP A 344 -8.18 -27.57 21.74
CA TRP A 344 -8.79 -26.74 20.69
C TRP A 344 -8.31 -25.28 20.78
N LEU A 345 -8.36 -24.68 21.98
CA LEU A 345 -7.93 -23.30 22.19
C LEU A 345 -6.44 -23.11 21.87
N ARG A 346 -5.58 -24.04 22.31
CA ARG A 346 -4.14 -24.01 21.99
C ARG A 346 -3.93 -24.05 20.48
N LEU A 347 -4.54 -25.02 19.79
CA LEU A 347 -4.39 -25.19 18.34
C LEU A 347 -4.87 -23.95 17.58
N MET A 348 -5.98 -23.34 18.00
CA MET A 348 -6.51 -22.12 17.38
C MET A 348 -5.65 -20.88 17.65
N SER A 349 -5.06 -20.77 18.84
CA SER A 349 -4.12 -19.69 19.20
C SER A 349 -2.83 -19.80 18.38
N GLU A 350 -2.27 -21.00 18.27
CA GLU A 350 -1.05 -21.28 17.48
C GLU A 350 -1.32 -21.21 15.97
N ASN A 351 -2.54 -21.52 15.53
CA ASN A 351 -2.95 -21.55 14.14
C ASN A 351 -4.21 -20.70 13.93
N PRO A 352 -4.10 -19.36 13.96
CA PRO A 352 -5.25 -18.45 13.88
C PRO A 352 -6.04 -18.57 12.57
N LYS A 353 -5.44 -19.16 11.52
CA LYS A 353 -6.13 -19.58 10.28
C LYS A 353 -7.28 -20.56 10.52
N LEU A 354 -7.40 -21.15 11.70
CA LEU A 354 -8.54 -21.98 12.09
C LEU A 354 -9.79 -21.15 12.44
N ILE A 355 -9.68 -19.84 12.68
CA ILE A 355 -10.83 -19.00 13.04
C ILE A 355 -11.61 -18.57 11.77
N GLN A 356 -10.93 -17.95 10.80
CA GLN A 356 -11.42 -17.38 9.51
C GLN A 356 -12.81 -16.72 9.47
N ARG A 357 -13.33 -16.23 10.59
CA ARG A 357 -14.61 -15.54 10.66
C ARG A 357 -14.40 -14.14 11.24
N PRO A 358 -15.19 -13.15 10.80
CA PRO A 358 -15.19 -11.87 11.47
C PRO A 358 -15.81 -12.05 12.85
N ILE A 359 -15.09 -11.68 13.89
CA ILE A 359 -15.61 -11.57 15.25
C ILE A 359 -15.68 -10.09 15.55
N ILE A 360 -16.87 -9.57 15.84
CA ILE A 360 -17.11 -8.15 16.08
C ILE A 360 -17.54 -7.99 17.52
N THR A 361 -16.90 -7.10 18.26
CA THR A 361 -17.20 -6.76 19.65
C THR A 361 -17.55 -5.29 19.73
N ALA A 362 -18.77 -4.95 20.10
CA ALA A 362 -19.18 -3.59 20.44
C ALA A 362 -18.46 -3.09 21.71
N SER A 363 -18.38 -1.77 21.86
CA SER A 363 -17.77 -1.07 23.00
C SER A 363 -18.32 -1.49 24.37
N GLU A 364 -19.62 -1.80 24.43
CA GLU A 364 -20.32 -2.30 25.62
C GLU A 364 -20.12 -3.81 25.88
N GLY A 365 -19.41 -4.52 25.00
CA GLY A 365 -19.07 -5.94 25.14
C GLY A 365 -19.92 -6.91 24.33
N THR A 366 -20.97 -6.44 23.63
CA THR A 366 -21.79 -7.27 22.74
C THR A 366 -20.92 -7.86 21.62
N THR A 367 -20.74 -9.18 21.58
CA THR A 367 -19.87 -9.86 20.62
C THR A 367 -20.66 -10.78 19.67
N VAL A 368 -20.33 -10.76 18.38
CA VAL A 368 -20.96 -11.62 17.35
C VAL A 368 -19.95 -12.19 16.39
N VAL A 369 -20.30 -13.32 15.77
CA VAL A 369 -19.62 -13.81 14.58
C VAL A 369 -20.36 -13.26 13.35
N GLY A 370 -19.73 -12.38 12.56
CA GLY A 370 -20.34 -11.75 11.38
C GLY A 370 -20.51 -12.72 10.20
N ARG A 371 -21.41 -13.69 10.34
CA ARG A 371 -21.68 -14.74 9.33
C ARG A 371 -22.64 -14.24 8.25
N ASP A 372 -23.46 -13.27 8.59
CA ASP A 372 -24.57 -12.69 7.83
C ASP A 372 -24.83 -11.24 8.30
N ALA A 373 -25.61 -10.51 7.49
CA ALA A 373 -25.90 -9.10 7.74
C ALA A 373 -26.73 -8.87 9.00
N GLU A 374 -27.56 -9.85 9.40
CA GLU A 374 -28.33 -9.77 10.64
C GLU A 374 -27.39 -9.73 11.86
N SER A 375 -26.39 -10.62 11.88
CA SER A 375 -25.38 -10.67 12.94
C SER A 375 -24.60 -9.35 13.07
N VAL A 376 -24.22 -8.74 11.93
CA VAL A 376 -23.50 -7.46 11.90
C VAL A 376 -24.41 -6.31 12.35
N SER A 377 -25.66 -6.27 11.89
CA SER A 377 -26.65 -5.27 12.32
C SER A 377 -26.84 -5.25 13.83
N ARG A 378 -26.91 -6.42 14.48
CA ARG A 378 -27.06 -6.50 15.95
C ARG A 378 -25.92 -5.79 16.69
N VAL A 379 -24.69 -5.90 16.20
CA VAL A 379 -23.54 -5.22 16.82
C VAL A 379 -23.50 -3.74 16.49
N ILE A 380 -23.94 -3.34 15.29
CA ILE A 380 -24.13 -1.93 14.95
C ILE A 380 -25.17 -1.29 15.88
N ASP A 381 -26.28 -1.99 16.16
CA ASP A 381 -27.33 -1.48 17.04
C ASP A 381 -26.87 -1.42 18.50
N ALA A 382 -26.10 -2.41 18.96
CA ALA A 382 -25.42 -2.37 20.25
C ALA A 382 -24.49 -1.15 20.38
N GLU A 383 -23.65 -0.90 19.37
CA GLU A 383 -22.70 0.22 19.36
C GLU A 383 -23.39 1.59 19.35
N LYS A 384 -24.59 1.71 18.76
CA LYS A 384 -25.39 2.94 18.78
C LYS A 384 -26.05 3.22 20.12
N ASN A 385 -26.28 2.18 20.92
CA ASN A 385 -26.97 2.26 22.20
C ASN A 385 -26.00 2.34 23.40
N ALA A 386 -24.72 2.05 23.16
CA ALA A 386 -23.59 2.22 24.09
C ALA A 386 -23.16 3.70 24.18
#